data_AF-A0A7C1TKR6-F1
#
_entry.id   AF-A0A7C1TKR6-F1
#
_cell.length_a   1.000
_cell.length_b   1.000
_cell.length_c   1.000
_cell.angle_alpha   90.00
_cell.angle_beta   90.00
_cell.angle_gamma   90.00
#
_symmetry.space_group_name_H-M   'P 1'
#
loop_
_entity.id
_entity.type
_entity.pdbx_description
1 polymer ?
#
loop_
_entity_poly.entity_id
_entity_poly.type
_entity_poly.pdbx_seq_one_letter_code
_entity_poly.pdbx_strand_id
1 'polypeptide(L)'
;MDKSLIDEIRACLPQGRTLFHYFKDRYALMLLAYMVGESAPLSRLRAGRAARLLEKPTVRSLLAQLGHAHLDRLSLTSMWPADTHTFLLTLDQWGGGRGRWYQTSRPGYNLVLQLNFSHIHDSVYRQLVRPACSAHLNSWSHPVLREGRRELFRETLAWARLDVDFDTGEALIEEIQSDWVRGADGLRRAAERARERGSGCLRYWEVDGLPEAVIEYVDKVLAPYRRLWAEAMLAAAIMFLREELGLRV
;
A
#
# COMPACT_ATOMS: atom_id res chain seq x y z
N MET A 1 -0.40 4.10 -21.19
CA MET A 1 0.95 4.59 -21.57
C MET A 1 1.66 3.68 -22.57
N ASP A 2 2.68 4.20 -23.28
CA ASP A 2 3.61 3.37 -24.07
C ASP A 2 4.64 2.64 -23.18
N LYS A 3 5.33 1.65 -23.74
CA LYS A 3 6.28 0.84 -22.96
C LYS A 3 7.55 1.61 -22.60
N SER A 4 8.07 2.42 -23.53
CA SER A 4 9.30 3.19 -23.36
C SER A 4 9.22 4.12 -22.16
N LEU A 5 8.09 4.82 -22.01
CA LEU A 5 7.83 5.73 -20.92
C LEU A 5 7.75 5.01 -19.56
N ILE A 6 7.11 3.84 -19.52
CA ILE A 6 7.08 3.00 -18.31
C ILE A 6 8.50 2.58 -17.91
N ASP A 7 9.29 2.12 -18.87
CA ASP A 7 10.66 1.66 -18.62
C ASP A 7 11.55 2.83 -18.17
N GLU A 8 11.36 4.03 -18.73
CA GLU A 8 12.04 5.27 -18.31
C GLU A 8 11.72 5.64 -16.86
N ILE A 9 10.42 5.73 -16.50
CA ILE A 9 9.99 6.03 -15.13
C ILE A 9 10.60 5.02 -14.14
N ARG A 10 10.58 3.73 -14.49
CA ARG A 10 11.13 2.66 -13.64
C ARG A 10 12.64 2.76 -13.47
N ALA A 11 13.35 3.24 -14.48
CA ALA A 11 14.80 3.45 -14.42
C ALA A 11 15.18 4.66 -13.56
N CYS A 12 14.36 5.72 -13.56
CA CYS A 12 14.61 6.96 -12.82
C CYS A 12 14.39 6.84 -11.32
N LEU A 13 13.51 5.95 -10.86
CA LEU A 13 13.22 5.82 -9.44
C LEU A 13 14.27 5.01 -8.65
N PRO A 14 14.30 5.13 -7.30
CA PRO A 14 15.32 4.52 -6.43
C PRO A 14 15.37 2.97 -6.38
N GLN A 15 14.76 2.27 -7.34
CA GLN A 15 14.78 0.82 -7.55
C GLN A 15 14.53 -0.03 -6.29
N GLY A 16 13.65 0.45 -5.40
CA GLY A 16 13.23 -0.29 -4.21
C GLY A 16 13.90 0.17 -2.93
N ARG A 17 14.18 1.47 -2.85
CA ARG A 17 14.66 2.15 -1.64
C ARG A 17 13.70 3.25 -1.16
N THR A 18 12.55 3.41 -1.81
CA THR A 18 11.54 4.39 -1.42
C THR A 18 10.73 3.84 -0.26
N LEU A 19 10.99 4.37 0.94
CA LEU A 19 10.23 4.03 2.13
C LEU A 19 8.94 4.84 2.18
N PHE A 20 7.85 4.17 2.54
CA PHE A 20 6.58 4.80 2.80
C PHE A 20 6.12 4.48 4.22
N HIS A 21 6.04 5.51 5.05
CA HIS A 21 5.55 5.39 6.41
C HIS A 21 4.07 5.74 6.46
N TYR A 22 3.27 4.89 7.11
CA TYR A 22 1.83 5.07 7.16
C TYR A 22 1.22 4.64 8.50
N PHE A 23 0.29 5.45 8.98
CA PHE A 23 -0.56 5.17 10.13
C PHE A 23 -1.98 5.62 9.79
N LYS A 24 -2.96 5.22 10.61
CA LYS A 24 -4.37 5.50 10.35
C LYS A 24 -4.63 7.01 10.17
N ASP A 25 -5.35 7.35 9.11
CA ASP A 25 -5.71 8.72 8.70
C ASP A 25 -4.54 9.60 8.25
N ARG A 26 -3.32 9.06 8.06
CA ARG A 26 -2.17 9.85 7.58
C ARG A 26 -2.45 10.52 6.22
N TYR A 27 -3.24 9.88 5.35
CA TYR A 27 -3.67 10.48 4.09
C TYR A 27 -4.34 11.85 4.28
N ALA A 28 -5.09 12.05 5.37
CA ALA A 28 -5.77 13.31 5.64
C ALA A 28 -4.76 14.42 5.97
N LEU A 29 -3.71 14.10 6.74
CA LEU A 29 -2.62 15.02 7.03
C LEU A 29 -1.87 15.40 5.74
N MET A 30 -1.58 14.42 4.87
CA MET A 30 -0.90 14.63 3.59
C MET A 30 -1.71 15.53 2.66
N LEU A 31 -3.00 15.22 2.46
CA LEU A 31 -3.89 16.03 1.62
C LEU A 31 -4.09 17.44 2.19
N LEU A 32 -4.16 17.60 3.51
CA LEU A 32 -4.20 18.92 4.13
C LEU A 32 -2.90 19.68 3.87
N ALA A 33 -1.73 19.05 4.00
CA ALA A 33 -0.42 19.68 3.77
C ALA A 33 -0.29 20.20 2.33
N TYR A 34 -0.84 19.44 1.39
CA TYR A 34 -0.96 19.80 -0.01
C TYR A 34 -1.88 20.99 -0.28
N MET A 35 -2.95 21.14 0.52
CA MET A 35 -3.94 22.21 0.38
C MET A 35 -3.55 23.51 1.10
N VAL A 36 -2.86 23.45 2.23
CA VAL A 36 -2.52 24.64 3.03
C VAL A 36 -1.35 25.43 2.48
N GLY A 37 -0.50 24.85 1.62
CA GLY A 37 0.75 25.49 1.23
C GLY A 37 1.68 25.57 2.43
N GLU A 38 2.03 26.78 2.87
CA GLU A 38 2.78 27.03 4.10
C GLU A 38 1.88 27.09 5.35
N SER A 39 0.77 27.83 5.27
CA SER A 39 -0.18 28.00 6.37
C SER A 39 -1.55 28.46 5.87
N ALA A 40 -2.62 27.99 6.50
CA ALA A 40 -3.98 28.41 6.20
C ALA A 40 -4.85 28.55 7.47
N PRO A 41 -5.80 29.49 7.51
CA PRO A 41 -6.75 29.62 8.62
C PRO A 41 -7.75 28.45 8.62
N LEU A 42 -8.04 27.91 9.80
CA LEU A 42 -8.98 26.79 9.97
C LEU A 42 -10.39 27.12 9.48
N SER A 43 -10.82 28.38 9.58
CA SER A 43 -12.11 28.85 9.07
C SER A 43 -12.25 28.62 7.56
N ARG A 44 -11.20 28.91 6.79
CA ARG A 44 -11.15 28.66 5.33
C ARG A 44 -11.22 27.18 5.02
N LEU A 45 -10.49 26.35 5.78
CA LEU A 45 -10.47 24.90 5.56
C LEU A 45 -11.83 24.25 5.88
N ARG A 46 -12.50 24.70 6.95
CA ARG A 46 -13.85 24.25 7.34
C ARG A 46 -14.93 24.61 6.33
N ALA A 47 -14.80 25.76 5.65
CA ALA A 47 -15.75 26.19 4.64
C ALA A 47 -15.57 25.50 3.28
N GLY A 48 -14.49 24.73 3.08
CA GLY A 48 -14.12 24.15 1.79
C GLY A 48 -14.12 22.61 1.75
N ARG A 49 -13.52 22.07 0.69
CA ARG A 49 -13.37 20.62 0.45
C ARG A 49 -12.57 19.87 1.52
N ALA A 50 -11.84 20.59 2.38
CA ALA A 50 -11.03 20.02 3.46
C ALA A 50 -11.85 19.67 4.73
N ALA A 51 -13.11 20.11 4.84
CA ALA A 51 -13.89 19.97 6.08
C ALA A 51 -13.90 18.51 6.62
N ARG A 52 -14.14 17.53 5.75
CA ARG A 52 -14.15 16.10 6.13
C ARG A 52 -12.77 15.55 6.54
N LEU A 53 -11.69 16.16 6.07
CA LEU A 53 -10.34 15.79 6.51
C LEU A 53 -10.08 16.28 7.93
N LEU A 54 -10.59 17.46 8.29
CA LEU A 54 -10.49 18.02 9.65
C LEU A 54 -11.27 17.21 10.70
N GLU A 55 -12.22 16.40 10.27
CA GLU A 55 -13.03 15.54 11.15
C GLU A 55 -12.34 14.23 11.52
N LYS A 56 -11.24 13.89 10.84
CA LYS A 56 -10.52 12.64 11.08
C LYS A 56 -9.93 12.62 12.50
N PRO A 57 -10.05 11.50 13.25
CA PRO A 57 -9.57 11.39 14.62
C PRO A 57 -8.13 11.91 14.82
N THR A 58 -7.21 11.49 13.96
CA THR A 58 -5.81 11.94 13.96
C THR A 58 -5.70 13.46 13.80
N VAL A 59 -6.42 14.04 12.85
CA VAL A 59 -6.40 15.49 12.60
C VAL A 59 -7.02 16.26 13.77
N ARG A 60 -8.13 15.78 14.33
CA ARG A 60 -8.75 16.38 15.53
C ARG A 60 -7.80 16.38 16.72
N SER A 61 -7.07 15.28 16.93
CA SER A 61 -6.06 15.17 17.99
C SER A 61 -4.95 16.21 17.80
N LEU A 62 -4.43 16.35 16.58
CA LEU A 62 -3.45 17.38 16.24
C LEU A 62 -3.99 18.79 16.52
N LEU A 63 -5.19 19.10 16.04
CA LEU A 63 -5.81 20.43 16.22
C LEU A 63 -6.03 20.77 17.70
N ALA A 64 -6.37 19.79 18.53
CA ALA A 64 -6.50 19.98 19.97
C ALA A 64 -5.18 20.33 20.66
N GLN A 65 -4.05 19.83 20.16
CA GLN A 65 -2.72 20.11 20.69
C GLN A 65 -2.19 21.49 20.28
N LEU A 66 -2.49 21.93 19.05
CA LEU A 66 -2.00 23.19 18.50
C LEU A 66 -2.62 24.43 19.19
N GLY A 67 -3.91 24.37 19.53
CA GLY A 67 -4.60 25.44 20.26
C GLY A 67 -4.75 26.78 19.51
N HIS A 68 -4.29 26.88 18.25
CA HIS A 68 -4.33 28.11 17.45
C HIS A 68 -5.21 28.00 16.19
N ALA A 69 -5.64 29.15 15.67
CA ALA A 69 -6.61 29.26 14.57
C ALA A 69 -6.06 28.94 13.16
N HIS A 70 -4.76 28.64 13.05
CA HIS A 70 -4.07 28.34 11.80
C HIS A 70 -3.56 26.90 11.79
N LEU A 71 -3.44 26.34 10.59
CA LEU A 71 -2.83 25.05 10.34
C LEU A 71 -1.72 25.23 9.32
N ASP A 72 -0.50 24.93 9.74
CA ASP A 72 0.70 25.01 8.91
C ASP A 72 1.15 23.62 8.44
N ARG A 73 1.97 23.62 7.38
CA ARG A 73 2.51 22.39 6.80
C ARG A 73 3.37 21.61 7.78
N LEU A 74 4.20 22.30 8.57
CA LEU A 74 5.15 21.66 9.48
C LEU A 74 4.42 20.86 10.56
N SER A 75 3.37 21.42 11.14
CA SER A 75 2.50 20.73 12.10
C SER A 75 1.87 19.46 11.51
N LEU A 76 1.46 19.49 10.24
CA LEU A 76 0.87 18.34 9.55
C LEU A 76 1.90 17.24 9.24
N THR A 77 3.13 17.60 8.90
CA THR A 77 4.19 16.65 8.53
C THR A 77 4.99 16.10 9.72
N SER A 78 4.85 16.72 10.89
CA SER A 78 5.60 16.35 12.11
C SER A 78 4.87 15.35 13.01
N MET A 79 3.59 15.07 12.73
CA MET A 79 2.80 14.11 13.52
C MET A 79 3.15 12.66 13.15
N TRP A 80 3.77 11.94 14.09
CA TRP A 80 4.16 10.54 13.93
C TRP A 80 3.85 9.73 15.20
N PRO A 81 2.74 8.97 15.22
CA PRO A 81 2.41 8.11 16.34
C PRO A 81 3.26 6.82 16.34
N ALA A 82 3.32 6.16 17.49
CA ALA A 82 4.12 4.95 17.68
C ALA A 82 3.65 3.74 16.83
N ASP A 83 2.39 3.70 16.42
CA ASP A 83 1.78 2.64 15.59
C ASP A 83 2.01 2.84 14.08
N THR A 84 3.08 3.55 13.70
CA THR A 84 3.43 3.78 12.30
C THR A 84 4.03 2.53 11.65
N HIS A 85 3.42 2.09 10.55
CA HIS A 85 3.93 1.02 9.71
C HIS A 85 4.87 1.57 8.64
N THR A 86 5.91 0.80 8.33
CA THR A 86 6.83 1.11 7.22
C THR A 86 6.61 0.12 6.10
N PHE A 87 6.55 0.65 4.88
CA PHE A 87 6.40 -0.09 3.64
C PHE A 87 7.52 0.26 2.69
N LEU A 88 7.78 -0.64 1.74
CA LEU A 88 8.68 -0.40 0.63
C LEU A 88 7.88 -0.22 -0.65
N LEU A 89 8.07 0.90 -1.34
CA LEU A 89 7.46 1.15 -2.64
C LEU A 89 8.35 0.61 -3.76
N THR A 90 7.76 -0.14 -4.67
CA THR A 90 8.41 -0.60 -5.91
C THR A 90 7.49 -0.39 -7.10
N LEU A 91 8.08 -0.42 -8.30
CA LEU A 91 7.35 -0.29 -9.54
C LEU A 91 7.45 -1.55 -10.38
N ASP A 92 6.33 -1.87 -11.03
CA ASP A 92 6.22 -2.83 -12.10
C ASP A 92 5.33 -2.27 -13.22
N GLN A 93 4.94 -3.13 -14.15
CA GLN A 93 4.09 -2.79 -15.28
C GLN A 93 2.98 -3.81 -15.46
N TRP A 94 1.88 -3.37 -16.08
CA TRP A 94 0.78 -4.23 -16.46
C TRP A 94 0.27 -3.86 -17.86
N GLY A 95 -0.25 -4.83 -18.61
CA GLY A 95 -0.79 -4.59 -19.95
C GLY A 95 0.18 -4.98 -21.07
N GLY A 96 0.03 -4.31 -22.22
CA GLY A 96 0.88 -4.52 -23.40
C GLY A 96 0.33 -5.45 -24.47
N GLY A 97 -0.87 -6.02 -24.29
CA GLY A 97 -1.49 -6.91 -25.28
C GLY A 97 -2.98 -6.63 -25.51
N ARG A 98 -3.55 -7.33 -26.50
CA ARG A 98 -4.96 -7.18 -26.93
C ARG A 98 -5.92 -8.23 -26.35
N GLY A 99 -5.51 -8.94 -25.31
CA GLY A 99 -6.30 -9.97 -24.64
C GLY A 99 -7.24 -9.43 -23.55
N ARG A 100 -8.36 -10.11 -23.32
CA ARG A 100 -9.32 -9.77 -22.24
C ARG A 100 -8.70 -9.78 -20.84
N TRP A 101 -7.61 -10.52 -20.66
CA TRP A 101 -6.88 -10.65 -19.40
C TRP A 101 -6.05 -9.42 -19.02
N TYR A 102 -5.76 -8.51 -19.96
CA TYR A 102 -5.00 -7.30 -19.66
C TYR A 102 -5.83 -6.23 -18.97
N GLN A 103 -7.17 -6.24 -19.10
CA GLN A 103 -8.09 -5.41 -18.31
C GLN A 103 -7.66 -3.93 -18.15
N THR A 104 -7.06 -3.35 -19.19
CA THR A 104 -6.66 -1.93 -19.22
C THR A 104 -7.79 -1.11 -19.82
N SER A 105 -8.06 0.07 -19.24
CA SER A 105 -9.10 0.97 -19.73
C SER A 105 -8.78 1.54 -21.12
N ARG A 106 -7.49 1.65 -21.45
CA ARG A 106 -6.96 2.04 -22.77
C ARG A 106 -5.94 1.00 -23.27
N PRO A 107 -5.76 0.83 -24.59
CA PRO A 107 -4.67 0.01 -25.12
C PRO A 107 -3.30 0.55 -24.67
N GLY A 108 -2.41 -0.32 -24.21
CA GLY A 108 -1.06 0.05 -23.79
C GLY A 108 -0.68 -0.60 -22.46
N TYR A 109 0.14 0.10 -21.70
CA TYR A 109 0.63 -0.30 -20.38
C TYR A 109 0.12 0.63 -19.28
N ASN A 110 -0.16 0.06 -18.12
CA ASN A 110 -0.28 0.79 -16.86
C ASN A 110 1.03 0.69 -16.08
N LEU A 111 1.33 1.74 -15.33
CA LEU A 111 2.35 1.69 -14.30
C LEU A 111 1.76 1.02 -13.06
N VAL A 112 2.50 0.10 -12.46
CA VAL A 112 2.07 -0.58 -11.23
C VAL A 112 2.89 -0.07 -10.07
N LEU A 113 2.23 0.54 -9.09
CA LEU A 113 2.84 0.85 -7.81
C LEU A 113 2.57 -0.31 -6.84
N GLN A 114 3.61 -0.86 -6.25
CA GLN A 114 3.54 -1.97 -5.29
C GLN A 114 3.86 -1.46 -3.88
N LEU A 115 2.99 -1.78 -2.93
CA LEU A 115 3.17 -1.53 -1.51
C LEU A 115 3.63 -2.83 -0.84
N ASN A 116 4.92 -2.93 -0.56
CA ASN A 116 5.53 -4.12 0.01
C ASN A 116 5.75 -3.98 1.52
N PHE A 117 5.75 -5.11 2.20
CA PHE A 117 5.99 -5.19 3.63
C PHE A 117 7.41 -4.76 4.02
N SER A 118 7.59 -4.47 5.32
CA SER A 118 8.91 -4.29 5.91
C SER A 118 9.58 -5.63 6.22
N HIS A 119 10.88 -5.57 6.50
CA HIS A 119 11.63 -6.72 7.00
C HIS A 119 11.03 -7.30 8.30
N ILE A 120 10.49 -6.44 9.17
CA ILE A 120 9.90 -6.86 10.46
C ILE A 120 8.73 -7.82 10.19
N HIS A 121 7.83 -7.45 9.28
CA HIS A 121 6.71 -8.32 8.93
C HIS A 121 7.20 -9.63 8.28
N ASP A 122 8.10 -9.56 7.30
CA ASP A 122 8.55 -10.75 6.56
C ASP A 122 9.27 -11.75 7.46
N SER A 123 10.04 -11.26 8.44
CA SER A 123 10.69 -12.13 9.44
C SER A 123 9.66 -12.91 10.25
N VAL A 124 8.61 -12.24 10.76
CA VAL A 124 7.57 -12.89 11.56
C VAL A 124 6.73 -13.84 10.71
N TYR A 125 6.41 -13.45 9.47
CA TYR A 125 5.72 -14.29 8.50
C TYR A 125 6.49 -15.60 8.24
N ARG A 126 7.80 -15.52 7.97
CA ARG A 126 8.64 -16.70 7.76
C ARG A 126 8.74 -17.59 9.01
N GLN A 127 8.78 -16.99 10.20
CA GLN A 127 8.86 -17.74 11.44
C GLN A 127 7.57 -18.53 11.74
N LEU A 128 6.42 -17.88 11.58
CA LEU A 128 5.12 -18.46 11.94
C LEU A 128 4.53 -19.33 10.83
N VAL A 129 4.53 -18.81 9.60
CA VAL A 129 3.91 -19.49 8.46
C VAL A 129 4.86 -20.46 7.80
N ARG A 130 6.17 -20.22 7.81
CA ARG A 130 7.18 -21.09 7.18
C ARG A 130 6.81 -21.47 5.74
N PRO A 131 6.66 -20.48 4.83
CA PRO A 131 6.34 -20.77 3.44
C PRO A 131 7.53 -21.44 2.76
N ALA A 132 7.29 -22.44 1.91
CA ALA A 132 8.35 -23.08 1.13
C ALA A 132 8.79 -22.23 -0.08
N CYS A 133 7.96 -21.27 -0.50
CA CYS A 133 8.25 -20.34 -1.60
C CYS A 133 7.86 -18.89 -1.24
N SER A 134 8.51 -17.93 -1.88
CA SER A 134 8.18 -16.50 -1.79
C SER A 134 6.92 -16.15 -2.59
N ALA A 135 6.28 -15.02 -2.27
CA ALA A 135 5.03 -14.57 -2.90
C ALA A 135 3.86 -15.57 -2.74
N HIS A 136 3.89 -16.38 -1.68
CA HIS A 136 2.97 -17.50 -1.49
C HIS A 136 1.48 -17.08 -1.49
N LEU A 137 1.16 -15.93 -0.88
CA LEU A 137 -0.21 -15.42 -0.83
C LEU A 137 -0.57 -14.49 -2.00
N ASN A 138 0.36 -14.24 -2.91
CA ASN A 138 0.17 -13.39 -4.07
C ASN A 138 -0.03 -14.22 -5.34
N SER A 139 -0.98 -13.83 -6.20
CA SER A 139 -1.23 -14.58 -7.44
C SER A 139 -0.05 -14.48 -8.39
N TRP A 140 0.39 -15.59 -9.00
CA TRP A 140 1.45 -15.63 -10.02
C TRP A 140 1.19 -14.74 -11.23
N SER A 141 -0.08 -14.54 -11.58
CA SER A 141 -0.50 -13.72 -12.70
C SER A 141 -0.64 -12.24 -12.38
N HIS A 142 -0.47 -11.82 -11.13
CA HIS A 142 -0.65 -10.43 -10.70
C HIS A 142 0.71 -9.71 -10.57
N PRO A 143 0.71 -8.37 -10.69
CA PRO A 143 1.95 -7.58 -10.73
C PRO A 143 2.46 -7.31 -9.32
N VAL A 144 2.86 -8.38 -8.63
CA VAL A 144 3.51 -8.36 -7.33
C VAL A 144 5.02 -8.52 -7.47
N LEU A 145 5.77 -8.10 -6.46
CA LEU A 145 7.22 -8.27 -6.46
C LEU A 145 7.54 -9.78 -6.45
N ARG A 146 8.51 -10.18 -7.26
CA ARG A 146 9.03 -11.56 -7.30
C ARG A 146 10.47 -11.59 -6.83
N GLU A 147 10.83 -12.70 -6.22
CA GLU A 147 12.21 -12.99 -5.85
C GLU A 147 13.12 -13.00 -7.10
N GLY A 148 14.36 -12.53 -6.93
CA GLY A 148 15.33 -12.41 -8.03
C GLY A 148 15.09 -11.24 -9.00
N ARG A 149 13.93 -10.54 -8.95
CA ARG A 149 13.69 -9.33 -9.77
C ARG A 149 14.46 -8.11 -9.27
N ARG A 150 14.82 -8.08 -7.99
CA ARG A 150 15.50 -6.96 -7.31
C ARG A 150 16.42 -7.51 -6.22
N GLU A 151 17.42 -6.71 -5.83
CA GLU A 151 18.35 -7.04 -4.74
C GLU A 151 17.63 -7.28 -3.41
N LEU A 152 16.57 -6.50 -3.14
CA LEU A 152 15.76 -6.61 -1.94
C LEU A 152 14.37 -7.12 -2.28
N PHE A 153 14.08 -8.36 -1.87
CA PHE A 153 12.75 -8.93 -1.95
C PHE A 153 11.96 -8.67 -0.67
N ARG A 154 10.72 -8.18 -0.83
CA ARG A 154 9.71 -8.06 0.21
C ARG A 154 8.38 -8.52 -0.32
N GLU A 155 7.59 -9.16 0.54
CA GLU A 155 6.26 -9.60 0.14
C GLU A 155 5.37 -8.39 -0.19
N THR A 156 4.59 -8.47 -1.27
CA THR A 156 3.66 -7.39 -1.65
C THR A 156 2.37 -7.49 -0.84
N LEU A 157 2.01 -6.44 -0.10
CA LEU A 157 0.73 -6.33 0.61
C LEU A 157 -0.38 -5.94 -0.36
N ALA A 158 -0.13 -4.91 -1.17
CA ALA A 158 -1.11 -4.34 -2.09
C ALA A 158 -0.43 -3.72 -3.31
N TRP A 159 -1.20 -3.46 -4.36
CA TRP A 159 -0.73 -2.78 -5.56
C TRP A 159 -1.82 -1.91 -6.16
N ALA A 160 -1.40 -0.90 -6.93
CA ALA A 160 -2.26 0.00 -7.69
C ALA A 160 -1.84 0.04 -9.15
N ARG A 161 -2.82 -0.02 -10.07
CA ARG A 161 -2.59 0.25 -11.50
C ARG A 161 -2.90 1.71 -11.81
N LEU A 162 -1.93 2.39 -12.40
CA LEU A 162 -1.97 3.80 -12.73
C LEU A 162 -1.90 3.96 -14.26
N ASP A 163 -2.88 4.65 -14.84
CA ASP A 163 -2.78 5.21 -16.18
C ASP A 163 -2.52 6.71 -16.05
N VAL A 164 -1.38 7.18 -16.57
CA VAL A 164 -0.92 8.56 -16.41
C VAL A 164 -0.85 9.20 -17.78
N ASP A 165 -1.46 10.37 -17.90
CA ASP A 165 -1.44 11.22 -19.08
C ASP A 165 -0.64 12.48 -18.74
N PHE A 166 0.63 12.50 -19.18
CA PHE A 166 1.53 13.62 -18.91
C PHE A 166 1.19 14.87 -19.72
N ASP A 167 0.47 14.73 -20.84
CA ASP A 167 0.08 15.88 -21.66
C ASP A 167 -1.02 16.69 -20.98
N THR A 168 -1.97 16.01 -20.32
CA THR A 168 -3.06 16.67 -19.57
C THR A 168 -2.73 16.87 -18.09
N GLY A 169 -1.74 16.15 -17.57
CA GLY A 169 -1.41 16.12 -16.14
C GLY A 169 -2.44 15.37 -15.31
N GLU A 170 -3.17 14.44 -15.93
CA GLU A 170 -4.20 13.62 -15.29
C GLU A 170 -3.69 12.20 -15.03
N ALA A 171 -4.21 11.57 -13.98
CA ALA A 171 -3.96 10.16 -13.71
C ALA A 171 -5.25 9.46 -13.29
N LEU A 172 -5.45 8.25 -13.84
CA LEU A 172 -6.48 7.32 -13.43
C LEU A 172 -5.85 6.21 -12.60
N ILE A 173 -6.30 6.09 -11.35
CA ILE A 173 -6.07 4.90 -10.54
C ILE A 173 -7.11 3.86 -10.97
N GLU A 174 -6.76 3.00 -11.92
CA GLU A 174 -7.69 2.02 -12.50
C GLU A 174 -8.13 0.99 -11.46
N GLU A 175 -7.21 0.59 -10.58
CA GLU A 175 -7.43 -0.51 -9.67
C GLU A 175 -6.51 -0.43 -8.46
N ILE A 176 -7.04 -0.79 -7.29
CA ILE A 176 -6.29 -1.04 -6.07
C ILE A 176 -6.70 -2.43 -5.57
N GLN A 177 -5.72 -3.31 -5.36
CA GLN A 177 -5.96 -4.67 -4.90
C GLN A 177 -4.96 -5.11 -3.83
N SER A 178 -5.38 -6.09 -3.03
CA SER A 178 -4.51 -6.85 -2.13
C SER A 178 -4.80 -8.34 -2.28
N ASP A 179 -3.91 -9.04 -2.97
CA ASP A 179 -3.94 -10.50 -3.02
C ASP A 179 -3.61 -11.08 -1.66
N TRP A 180 -2.65 -10.49 -0.96
CA TRP A 180 -2.17 -10.95 0.34
C TRP A 180 -3.31 -11.11 1.35
N VAL A 181 -4.16 -10.08 1.51
CA VAL A 181 -5.29 -10.12 2.45
C VAL A 181 -6.29 -11.21 2.04
N ARG A 182 -6.57 -11.34 0.74
CA ARG A 182 -7.48 -12.35 0.18
C ARG A 182 -6.94 -13.78 0.38
N GLY A 183 -5.65 -13.99 0.11
CA GLY A 183 -4.95 -15.25 0.29
C GLY A 183 -4.88 -15.65 1.76
N ALA A 184 -4.60 -14.70 2.65
CA ALA A 184 -4.54 -14.93 4.10
C ALA A 184 -5.85 -15.46 4.68
N ASP A 185 -7.01 -15.04 4.15
CA ASP A 185 -8.31 -15.61 4.57
C ASP A 185 -8.45 -17.09 4.16
N GLY A 186 -7.95 -17.45 2.98
CA GLY A 186 -7.89 -18.84 2.52
C GLY A 186 -6.97 -19.69 3.41
N LEU A 187 -5.78 -19.16 3.70
CA LEU A 187 -4.79 -19.78 4.58
C LEU A 187 -5.35 -20.00 6.00
N ARG A 188 -5.99 -18.99 6.58
CA ARG A 188 -6.61 -19.06 7.91
C ARG A 188 -7.67 -20.16 7.97
N ARG A 189 -8.58 -20.20 6.99
CA ARG A 189 -9.61 -21.26 6.93
C ARG A 189 -9.01 -22.66 6.80
N ALA A 190 -7.88 -22.79 6.10
CA ALA A 190 -7.19 -24.07 6.01
C ALA A 190 -6.55 -24.48 7.35
N ALA A 191 -6.01 -23.51 8.09
CA ALA A 191 -5.47 -23.73 9.42
C ALA A 191 -6.53 -24.13 10.45
N GLU A 192 -7.69 -23.47 10.45
CA GLU A 192 -8.80 -23.88 11.34
C GLU A 192 -9.24 -25.31 11.09
N ARG A 193 -9.39 -25.71 9.81
CA ARG A 193 -9.73 -27.10 9.46
C ARG A 193 -8.65 -28.11 9.85
N ALA A 194 -7.38 -27.74 9.77
CA ALA A 194 -6.28 -28.62 10.19
C ALA A 194 -6.31 -28.81 11.71
N ARG A 195 -6.49 -27.71 12.47
CA ARG A 195 -6.64 -27.71 13.93
C ARG A 195 -7.81 -28.58 14.38
N GLU A 196 -8.99 -28.42 13.77
CA GLU A 196 -10.19 -29.21 14.08
C GLU A 196 -9.99 -30.72 13.85
N ARG A 197 -9.15 -31.09 12.89
CA ARG A 197 -8.81 -32.49 12.58
C ARG A 197 -7.67 -33.04 13.43
N GLY A 198 -7.06 -32.23 14.31
CA GLY A 198 -5.84 -32.60 15.04
C GLY A 198 -4.63 -32.82 14.13
N SER A 199 -4.64 -32.23 12.92
CA SER A 199 -3.55 -32.35 11.96
C SER A 199 -2.48 -31.30 12.26
N GLY A 200 -1.25 -31.74 12.55
CA GLY A 200 -0.10 -30.84 12.68
C GLY A 200 0.36 -30.21 11.36
N CYS A 201 -0.20 -30.63 10.22
CA CYS A 201 0.15 -30.09 8.91
C CYS A 201 -1.03 -29.41 8.22
N LEU A 202 -0.71 -28.40 7.41
CA LEU A 202 -1.65 -27.66 6.58
C LEU A 202 -1.69 -28.27 5.18
N ARG A 203 -2.88 -28.65 4.71
CA ARG A 203 -3.11 -28.92 3.28
C ARG A 203 -3.47 -27.62 2.56
N TYR A 204 -2.59 -26.63 2.68
CA TYR A 204 -2.66 -25.39 1.95
C TYR A 204 -1.27 -25.18 1.38
N TRP A 205 -1.17 -25.36 0.06
CA TRP A 205 0.00 -25.15 -0.81
C TRP A 205 1.29 -24.80 -0.04
N GLU A 206 2.25 -25.71 0.07
CA GLU A 206 3.65 -25.32 0.40
C GLU A 206 3.83 -24.46 1.70
N VAL A 207 3.01 -24.69 2.73
CA VAL A 207 3.13 -24.07 4.05
C VAL A 207 3.51 -25.12 5.10
N ASP A 208 4.66 -24.92 5.76
CA ASP A 208 5.18 -25.84 6.79
C ASP A 208 4.90 -25.37 8.23
N GLY A 209 4.21 -24.24 8.40
CA GLY A 209 3.79 -23.72 9.70
C GLY A 209 2.74 -24.59 10.38
N LEU A 210 2.79 -24.63 11.72
CA LEU A 210 1.73 -25.27 12.51
C LEU A 210 0.41 -24.47 12.37
N PRO A 211 -0.77 -25.12 12.39
CA PRO A 211 -2.05 -24.43 12.27
C PRO A 211 -2.23 -23.26 13.25
N GLU A 212 -1.81 -23.42 14.50
CA GLU A 212 -1.93 -22.41 15.55
C GLU A 212 -1.04 -21.19 15.25
N ALA A 213 0.18 -21.42 14.78
CA ALA A 213 1.11 -20.36 14.39
C ALA A 213 0.60 -19.57 13.18
N VAL A 214 -0.01 -20.26 12.22
CA VAL A 214 -0.63 -19.62 11.05
C VAL A 214 -1.86 -18.79 11.43
N ILE A 215 -2.72 -19.32 12.32
CA ILE A 215 -3.85 -18.55 12.87
C ILE A 215 -3.34 -17.31 13.60
N GLU A 216 -2.29 -17.44 14.42
CA GLU A 216 -1.66 -16.32 15.11
C GLU A 216 -1.13 -15.26 14.14
N TYR A 217 -0.46 -15.68 13.06
CA TYR A 217 0.00 -14.74 12.03
C TYR A 217 -1.18 -13.94 11.44
N VAL A 218 -2.25 -14.61 11.02
CA VAL A 218 -3.38 -13.91 10.37
C VAL A 218 -4.14 -13.02 11.37
N ASP A 219 -4.40 -13.53 12.58
CA ASP A 219 -5.28 -12.87 13.54
C ASP A 219 -4.59 -11.76 14.35
N LYS A 220 -3.26 -11.83 14.53
CA LYS A 220 -2.51 -10.84 15.29
C LYS A 220 -1.56 -10.02 14.42
N VAL A 221 -0.73 -10.67 13.62
CA VAL A 221 0.35 -9.99 12.87
C VAL A 221 -0.21 -9.24 11.67
N LEU A 222 -1.10 -9.87 10.89
CA LEU A 222 -1.68 -9.28 9.68
C LEU A 222 -2.87 -8.35 9.96
N ALA A 223 -3.55 -8.52 11.10
CA ALA A 223 -4.73 -7.74 11.48
C ALA A 223 -4.58 -6.21 11.36
N PRO A 224 -3.49 -5.56 11.84
CA PRO A 224 -3.32 -4.12 11.66
C PRO A 224 -3.21 -3.73 10.18
N TYR A 225 -2.44 -4.47 9.37
CA TYR A 225 -2.31 -4.22 7.94
C TYR A 225 -3.64 -4.40 7.19
N ARG A 226 -4.45 -5.39 7.58
CA ARG A 226 -5.78 -5.64 7.00
C ARG A 226 -6.72 -4.44 7.15
N ARG A 227 -6.61 -3.69 8.25
CA ARG A 227 -7.42 -2.49 8.51
C ARG A 227 -6.92 -1.25 7.76
N LEU A 228 -5.66 -1.26 7.33
CA LEU A 228 -4.95 -0.09 6.80
C LEU A 228 -4.68 -0.15 5.30
N TRP A 229 -4.54 -1.35 4.72
CA TRP A 229 -3.94 -1.53 3.39
C TRP A 229 -4.59 -0.68 2.29
N ALA A 230 -5.92 -0.58 2.26
CA ALA A 230 -6.63 0.12 1.21
C ALA A 230 -6.35 1.63 1.26
N GLU A 231 -6.36 2.18 2.47
CA GLU A 231 -6.06 3.58 2.73
C GLU A 231 -4.57 3.88 2.48
N ALA A 232 -3.69 3.01 2.95
CA ALA A 232 -2.25 3.12 2.76
C ALA A 232 -1.86 3.05 1.28
N MET A 233 -2.43 2.12 0.52
CA MET A 233 -2.16 1.97 -0.92
C MET A 233 -2.66 3.18 -1.71
N LEU A 234 -3.87 3.68 -1.41
CA LEU A 234 -4.38 4.89 -2.05
C LEU A 234 -3.53 6.13 -1.72
N ALA A 235 -3.14 6.28 -0.46
CA ALA A 235 -2.27 7.37 -0.04
C ALA A 235 -0.88 7.30 -0.69
N ALA A 236 -0.31 6.09 -0.79
CA ALA A 236 0.94 5.86 -1.50
C ALA A 236 0.82 6.23 -2.98
N ALA A 237 -0.27 5.85 -3.65
CA ALA A 237 -0.52 6.19 -5.04
C ALA A 237 -0.63 7.71 -5.25
N ILE A 238 -1.40 8.40 -4.40
CA ILE A 238 -1.55 9.87 -4.47
C ILE A 238 -0.20 10.57 -4.25
N MET A 239 0.55 10.13 -3.23
CA MET A 239 1.86 10.70 -2.93
C MET A 239 2.84 10.48 -4.07
N PHE A 240 2.88 9.26 -4.60
CA PHE A 240 3.70 8.91 -5.74
C PHE A 240 3.38 9.79 -6.96
N LEU A 241 2.10 9.91 -7.33
CA LEU A 241 1.68 10.75 -8.45
C LEU A 241 2.09 12.23 -8.26
N ARG A 242 2.00 12.75 -7.04
CA ARG A 242 2.32 14.15 -6.76
C ARG A 242 3.81 14.42 -6.60
N GLU A 243 4.48 13.67 -5.73
CA GLU A 243 5.84 13.94 -5.26
C GLU A 243 6.90 13.37 -6.19
N GLU A 244 6.62 12.23 -6.84
CA GLU A 244 7.57 11.57 -7.74
C GLU A 244 7.29 11.87 -9.21
N LEU A 245 6.01 11.92 -9.62
CA LEU A 245 5.64 12.22 -11.02
C LEU A 245 5.26 13.69 -11.27
N GLY A 246 5.12 14.51 -10.22
CA GLY A 246 4.87 15.95 -10.36
C GLY A 246 3.44 16.37 -10.72
N LEU A 247 2.45 15.47 -10.60
CA LEU A 247 1.05 15.80 -10.88
C LEU A 247 0.44 16.68 -9.77
N ARG A 248 -0.55 17.50 -10.13
CA ARG A 248 -1.32 18.29 -9.16
C ARG A 248 -2.45 17.44 -8.58
N VAL A 249 -2.49 17.31 -7.24
CA VAL A 249 -3.52 16.57 -6.49
C VAL A 249 -4.23 17.46 -5.47
#